data_AF-A0A454VZQ6-F1
#
_entry.id   AF-A0A454VZQ6-F1
#
_cell.length_a   1.000
_cell.length_b   1.000
_cell.length_c   1.000
_cell.angle_alpha   90.00
_cell.angle_beta   90.00
_cell.angle_gamma   90.00
#
_symmetry.space_group_name_H-M   'P 1'
#
loop_
_entity.id
_entity.type
_entity.pdbx_description
1 polymer ?
#
loop_
_entity_poly.entity_id
_entity_poly.type
_entity_poly.pdbx_seq_one_letter_code
_entity_poly.pdbx_strand_id
1 'polypeptide(L)'
;LTADPAAGPAPRDHMLAEFEGLESTVPRPARIELFGRHAKGRISITPLRLVDADLEDFEAAWHVRRRWVETSPLRRAATCALAALEQRGVDLSEVTLHGQRLSGRDQPAERCFVDLGWNGFGSMGRLLDSGVTWLEVLRPHRTKPMDALLIEPTPRT
;
A
#
# COMPACT_ATOMS: atom_id res chain seq x y z
N LEU A 1 1.61 11.02 -41.63
CA LEU A 1 0.56 11.02 -40.60
C LEU A 1 0.94 12.07 -39.57
N THR A 2 0.33 13.24 -39.64
CA THR A 2 0.58 14.35 -38.71
C THR A 2 -0.41 14.22 -37.58
N ALA A 3 0.05 14.23 -36.32
CA ALA A 3 -0.86 14.20 -35.17
C ALA A 3 -1.66 15.50 -35.11
N ASP A 4 -2.97 15.40 -34.88
CA ASP A 4 -3.86 16.55 -34.75
C ASP A 4 -3.58 17.29 -33.41
N PRO A 5 -3.19 18.58 -33.42
CA PRO A 5 -2.97 19.35 -32.20
C PRO A 5 -4.25 19.62 -31.39
N ALA A 6 -5.44 19.42 -31.97
CA ALA A 6 -6.72 19.48 -31.26
C ALA A 6 -7.10 18.12 -30.61
N ALA A 7 -6.34 17.06 -30.84
CA ALA A 7 -6.52 15.79 -30.13
C ALA A 7 -6.06 15.93 -28.67
N GLY A 8 -6.99 16.36 -27.81
CA GLY A 8 -6.85 16.23 -26.37
C GLY A 8 -6.53 14.78 -25.98
N PRO A 9 -5.82 14.56 -24.85
CA PRO A 9 -5.38 13.21 -24.47
C PRO A 9 -6.58 12.26 -24.43
N ALA A 10 -6.44 11.12 -25.13
CA ALA A 10 -7.47 10.09 -25.16
C ALA A 10 -7.87 9.70 -23.72
N PRO A 11 -9.17 9.41 -23.45
CA PRO A 11 -9.62 9.00 -22.13
C PRO A 11 -8.73 7.89 -21.58
N ARG A 12 -8.04 8.18 -20.48
CA ARG A 12 -7.12 7.22 -19.86
C ARG A 12 -7.96 6.23 -19.06
N ASP A 13 -8.27 5.08 -19.68
CA ASP A 13 -9.07 4.02 -19.05
C ASP A 13 -8.56 3.70 -17.64
N HIS A 14 -9.49 3.72 -16.68
CA HIS A 14 -9.26 3.38 -15.27
C HIS A 14 -8.22 4.25 -14.54
N MET A 15 -8.20 5.55 -14.85
CA MET A 15 -7.46 6.55 -14.09
C MET A 15 -8.29 7.13 -12.93
N LEU A 16 -7.69 7.11 -11.75
CA LEU A 16 -8.11 7.83 -10.55
C LEU A 16 -7.18 9.05 -10.37
N ALA A 17 -7.66 10.14 -9.76
CA ALA A 17 -6.82 11.32 -9.49
C ALA A 17 -5.69 10.99 -8.51
N GLU A 18 -5.97 10.05 -7.60
CA GLU A 18 -5.08 9.41 -6.65
C GLU A 18 -3.92 8.64 -7.31
N PHE A 19 -3.98 8.39 -8.63
CA PHE A 19 -2.91 7.77 -9.40
C PHE A 19 -2.09 8.77 -10.25
N GLU A 20 -2.41 10.06 -10.22
CA GLU A 20 -1.72 11.06 -11.04
C GLU A 20 -0.23 11.17 -10.63
N GLY A 21 0.67 10.95 -11.60
CA GLY A 21 2.12 10.84 -11.37
C GLY A 21 2.61 9.48 -10.88
N LEU A 22 1.70 8.56 -10.51
CA LEU A 22 2.00 7.21 -10.01
C LEU A 22 1.66 6.11 -11.04
N GLU A 23 1.15 6.43 -12.22
CA GLU A 23 0.58 5.49 -13.20
C GLU A 23 1.56 4.42 -13.68
N SER A 24 2.84 4.76 -13.77
CA SER A 24 3.93 3.84 -14.14
C SER A 24 4.34 2.89 -13.01
N THR A 25 3.85 3.14 -11.78
CA THR A 25 4.15 2.36 -10.57
C THR A 25 3.01 1.42 -10.19
N VAL A 26 1.77 1.74 -10.57
CA VAL A 26 0.57 0.93 -10.34
C VAL A 26 0.32 0.01 -11.55
N PRO A 27 0.48 -1.33 -11.43
CA PRO A 27 0.22 -2.27 -12.51
C PRO A 27 -1.20 -2.12 -13.07
N ARG A 28 -1.36 -2.32 -14.38
CA ARG A 28 -2.69 -2.21 -15.04
C ARG A 28 -3.78 -3.06 -14.37
N PRO A 29 -3.55 -4.32 -13.93
CA PRO A 29 -4.56 -5.09 -13.20
C PRO A 29 -5.01 -4.42 -11.90
N ALA A 30 -4.07 -3.87 -11.13
CA ALA A 30 -4.36 -3.15 -9.91
C ALA A 30 -5.15 -1.86 -10.17
N ARG A 31 -4.80 -1.08 -11.20
CA ARG A 31 -5.57 0.11 -11.59
C ARG A 31 -7.02 -0.23 -11.94
N ILE A 32 -7.25 -1.30 -12.71
CA ILE A 32 -8.60 -1.74 -13.09
C ILE A 32 -9.42 -2.15 -11.86
N GLU A 33 -8.86 -2.98 -10.98
CA GLU A 33 -9.55 -3.46 -9.76
C GLU A 33 -9.86 -2.29 -8.81
N LEU A 34 -8.88 -1.44 -8.53
CA LEU A 34 -9.02 -0.30 -7.63
C LEU A 34 -9.98 0.76 -8.17
N PHE A 35 -9.91 1.10 -9.46
CA PHE A 35 -10.91 1.95 -10.11
C PHE A 35 -12.31 1.33 -10.00
N GLY A 36 -12.43 0.03 -10.29
CA GLY A 36 -13.70 -0.70 -10.24
C GLY A 36 -14.32 -0.80 -8.84
N ARG A 37 -13.51 -0.75 -7.78
CA ARG A 37 -13.95 -0.69 -6.38
C ARG A 37 -14.29 0.75 -5.94
N HIS A 38 -13.42 1.71 -6.26
CA HIS A 38 -13.59 3.12 -5.93
C HIS A 38 -14.84 3.71 -6.59
N ALA A 39 -15.05 3.46 -7.89
CA ALA A 39 -16.24 3.90 -8.62
C ALA A 39 -17.56 3.28 -8.12
N LYS A 40 -17.49 2.24 -7.27
CA LYS A 40 -18.63 1.61 -6.59
C LYS A 40 -18.76 2.03 -5.12
N GLY A 41 -17.96 3.01 -4.66
CA GLY A 41 -17.94 3.46 -3.27
C GLY A 41 -17.54 2.38 -2.26
N ARG A 42 -16.72 1.39 -2.67
CA ARG A 42 -16.31 0.27 -1.79
C ARG A 42 -14.97 0.48 -1.09
N ILE A 43 -14.16 1.42 -1.59
CA ILE A 43 -12.88 1.80 -1.02
C ILE A 43 -12.69 3.30 -1.15
N SER A 44 -11.96 3.90 -0.22
CA SER A 44 -11.20 5.14 -0.43
C SER A 44 -9.74 4.81 -0.75
N ILE A 45 -9.05 5.71 -1.45
CA ILE A 45 -7.62 5.60 -1.73
C ILE A 45 -6.96 6.93 -1.34
N THR A 46 -5.90 6.86 -0.54
CA THR A 46 -5.13 8.02 -0.10
C THR A 46 -3.67 7.84 -0.53
N PRO A 47 -3.13 8.67 -1.44
CA PRO A 47 -1.71 8.67 -1.78
C PRO A 47 -0.87 9.12 -0.57
N LEU A 48 0.15 8.33 -0.21
CA LEU A 48 1.07 8.62 0.88
C LEU A 48 2.50 8.79 0.38
N ARG A 49 3.23 9.72 1.01
CA ARG A 49 4.67 9.88 0.84
C ARG A 49 5.38 9.34 2.09
N LEU A 50 5.99 8.17 1.98
CA LEU A 50 6.74 7.54 3.06
C LEU A 50 8.14 8.14 3.15
N VAL A 51 8.45 8.70 4.32
CA VAL A 51 9.76 9.23 4.70
C VAL A 51 10.45 8.27 5.68
N ASP A 52 11.76 8.43 5.86
CA ASP A 52 12.47 7.72 6.92
C ASP A 52 11.99 8.22 8.29
N ALA A 53 11.61 7.28 9.15
CA ALA A 53 11.22 7.50 10.53
C ALA A 53 11.63 6.25 11.33
N ASP A 54 11.92 6.44 12.61
CA ASP A 54 12.11 5.33 13.54
C ASP A 54 10.76 4.69 13.87
N LEU A 55 10.80 3.42 14.26
CA LEU A 55 9.65 2.61 14.63
C LEU A 55 9.74 2.34 16.13
N GLU A 56 8.73 2.76 16.89
CA GLU A 56 8.75 2.68 18.37
C GLU A 56 8.45 1.26 18.86
N ASP A 57 7.56 0.52 18.18
CA ASP A 57 7.30 -0.89 18.45
C ASP A 57 8.55 -1.77 18.21
N PHE A 58 9.07 -2.30 19.32
CA PHE A 58 10.25 -3.16 19.34
C PHE A 58 10.05 -4.50 18.62
N GLU A 59 8.87 -5.13 18.72
CA GLU A 59 8.59 -6.42 18.09
C GLU A 59 8.46 -6.26 16.58
N ALA A 60 7.78 -5.21 16.13
CA ALA A 60 7.68 -4.82 14.72
C ALA A 60 9.08 -4.50 14.15
N ALA A 61 9.89 -3.73 14.88
CA ALA A 61 11.27 -3.42 14.49
C ALA A 61 12.15 -4.67 14.43
N TRP A 62 12.03 -5.58 15.40
CA TRP A 62 12.72 -6.86 15.41
C TRP A 62 12.32 -7.76 14.24
N HIS A 63 11.02 -7.83 13.94
CA HIS A 63 10.48 -8.61 12.83
C HIS A 63 11.02 -8.13 11.48
N VAL A 64 11.08 -6.81 11.25
CA VAL A 64 11.71 -6.22 10.05
C VAL A 64 13.22 -6.52 10.00
N ARG A 65 13.94 -6.35 11.12
CA ARG A 65 15.39 -6.62 11.21
C ARG A 65 15.74 -8.08 10.92
N ARG A 66 14.90 -9.03 11.34
CA ARG A 66 15.07 -10.47 11.12
C ARG A 66 14.82 -10.89 9.66
N ARG A 67 13.90 -10.22 8.96
CA ARG A 67 13.50 -10.57 7.58
C ARG A 67 14.46 -10.05 6.52
N TRP A 68 15.09 -8.90 6.75
CA TRP A 68 15.93 -8.26 5.74
C TRP A 68 17.20 -7.62 6.33
N VAL A 69 18.30 -7.79 5.59
CA VAL A 69 19.58 -7.12 5.86
C VAL A 69 19.45 -5.60 5.78
N GLU A 70 20.33 -4.89 6.48
CA GLU A 70 20.28 -3.44 6.66
C GLU A 70 20.22 -2.63 5.35
N THR A 71 20.97 -3.05 4.33
CA THR A 71 21.02 -2.40 3.01
C THR A 71 19.85 -2.77 2.08
N SER A 72 18.88 -3.54 2.55
CA SER A 72 17.72 -3.97 1.76
C SER A 72 16.72 -2.82 1.55
N PRO A 73 16.32 -2.52 0.30
CA PRO A 73 15.22 -1.59 0.04
C PRO A 73 13.92 -2.01 0.73
N LEU A 74 13.68 -3.32 0.88
CA LEU A 74 12.49 -3.87 1.53
C LEU A 74 12.49 -3.65 3.04
N ARG A 75 13.66 -3.68 3.69
CA ARG A 75 13.79 -3.35 5.12
C ARG A 75 13.34 -1.92 5.37
N ARG A 76 13.92 -0.98 4.61
CA ARG A 76 13.60 0.45 4.69
C ARG A 76 12.12 0.71 4.35
N ALA A 77 11.62 0.13 3.26
CA ALA A 77 10.21 0.26 2.89
C ALA A 77 9.25 -0.25 3.98
N ALA A 78 9.56 -1.41 4.59
CA ALA A 78 8.79 -1.93 5.71
C ALA A 78 8.84 -0.99 6.93
N THR A 79 10.03 -0.54 7.35
CA THR A 79 10.17 0.40 8.48
C THR A 79 9.38 1.69 8.25
N CYS A 80 9.53 2.34 7.09
CA CYS A 80 8.80 3.58 6.79
C CYS A 80 7.27 3.36 6.72
N ALA A 81 6.81 2.23 6.19
CA ALA A 81 5.39 1.90 6.11
C ALA A 81 4.79 1.65 7.51
N LEU A 82 5.48 0.90 8.36
CA LEU A 82 5.02 0.65 9.73
C LEU A 82 5.06 1.91 10.60
N ALA A 83 6.11 2.73 10.51
CA ALA A 83 6.18 3.99 11.25
C ALA A 83 5.07 4.97 10.82
N ALA A 84 4.72 4.99 9.53
CA ALA A 84 3.59 5.79 9.03
C ALA A 84 2.22 5.26 9.49
N LEU A 85 2.08 3.97 9.83
CA LEU A 85 0.88 3.39 10.44
C LEU A 85 0.84 3.69 11.95
N GLU A 86 1.96 3.55 12.65
CA GLU A 86 2.13 3.87 14.07
C GLU A 86 1.79 5.35 14.35
N GLN A 87 2.31 6.27 13.53
CA GLN A 87 1.98 7.71 13.57
C GLN A 87 0.49 8.02 13.28
N ARG A 88 -0.26 7.07 12.70
CA ARG A 88 -1.71 7.16 12.48
C ARG A 88 -2.52 6.51 13.60
N GLY A 89 -1.86 5.98 14.64
CA GLY A 89 -2.51 5.26 15.74
C GLY A 89 -2.99 3.86 15.37
N VAL A 90 -2.44 3.24 14.32
CA VAL A 90 -2.74 1.84 13.96
C VAL A 90 -1.96 0.91 14.88
N ASP A 91 -2.67 -0.01 15.54
CA ASP A 91 -2.07 -1.07 16.33
C ASP A 91 -1.31 -2.05 15.43
N LEU A 92 0.01 -2.10 15.57
CA LEU A 92 0.87 -2.95 14.76
C LEU A 92 0.70 -4.45 15.07
N SER A 93 0.09 -4.82 16.20
CA SER A 93 -0.29 -6.21 16.49
C SER A 93 -1.35 -6.77 15.53
N GLU A 94 -2.17 -5.89 14.93
CA GLU A 94 -3.20 -6.20 13.92
C GLU A 94 -2.66 -6.19 12.47
N VAL A 95 -1.34 -5.96 12.28
CA VAL A 95 -0.71 -5.81 10.96
C VAL A 95 -0.10 -7.12 10.45
N THR A 96 -0.43 -7.46 9.20
CA THR A 96 0.37 -8.38 8.38
C THR A 96 1.29 -7.57 7.47
N LEU A 97 2.59 -7.72 7.67
CA LEU A 97 3.59 -7.16 6.77
C LEU A 97 3.96 -8.20 5.71
N HIS A 98 3.59 -7.95 4.45
CA HIS A 98 4.06 -8.66 3.26
C HIS A 98 3.96 -10.18 3.45
N GLY A 99 2.74 -10.65 3.69
CA GLY A 99 2.40 -12.06 3.92
C GLY A 99 2.75 -12.65 5.29
N GLN A 100 3.32 -11.88 6.23
CA GLN A 100 3.66 -12.36 7.58
C GLN A 100 3.16 -11.38 8.66
N ARG A 101 2.36 -11.89 9.60
CA ARG A 101 1.97 -11.20 10.84
C ARG A 101 3.21 -10.77 11.63
N LEU A 102 3.18 -9.59 12.26
CA LEU A 102 4.34 -9.06 12.99
C LEU A 102 4.84 -9.81 14.26
N SER A 103 4.09 -10.55 15.09
CA SER A 103 2.70 -11.01 14.99
C SER A 103 2.55 -12.49 15.39
N GLY A 104 2.24 -12.81 16.65
CA GLY A 104 2.03 -14.20 17.12
C GLY A 104 0.77 -14.90 16.60
N ARG A 105 0.45 -16.11 17.12
CA ARG A 105 -0.80 -16.82 16.77
C ARG A 105 -2.01 -16.40 17.62
N ASP A 106 -1.80 -15.99 18.87
CA ASP A 106 -2.88 -15.63 19.81
C ASP A 106 -3.26 -14.14 19.71
N GLN A 107 -3.32 -13.63 18.47
CA GLN A 107 -3.37 -12.20 18.16
C GLN A 107 -4.75 -11.76 17.63
N PRO A 108 -5.08 -10.46 17.73
CA PRO A 108 -6.30 -9.91 17.13
C PRO A 108 -6.43 -10.15 15.61
N ALA A 109 -7.64 -9.94 15.11
CA ALA A 109 -7.94 -10.06 13.68
C ALA A 109 -7.03 -9.17 12.82
N GLU A 110 -6.78 -9.57 11.58
CA GLU A 110 -6.04 -8.73 10.64
C GLU A 110 -6.87 -7.48 10.37
N ARG A 111 -6.29 -6.29 10.56
CA ARG A 111 -6.94 -5.03 10.18
C ARG A 111 -6.16 -4.23 9.16
N CYS A 112 -4.85 -4.47 9.05
CA CYS A 112 -4.04 -3.88 7.99
C CYS A 112 -3.08 -4.89 7.36
N PHE A 113 -3.02 -4.88 6.03
CA PHE A 113 -2.02 -5.60 5.24
C PHE A 113 -1.09 -4.59 4.57
N VAL A 114 0.20 -4.65 4.89
CA VAL A 114 1.23 -3.84 4.22
C VAL A 114 1.86 -4.70 3.12
N ASP A 115 1.86 -4.24 1.88
CA ASP A 115 2.59 -4.89 0.78
C ASP A 115 3.67 -4.01 0.18
N LEU A 116 4.65 -4.67 -0.45
CA LEU A 116 5.85 -4.06 -0.98
C LEU A 116 5.96 -4.43 -2.47
N GLY A 117 5.41 -3.61 -3.36
CA GLY A 117 5.49 -3.78 -4.81
C GLY A 117 4.49 -4.78 -5.39
N TRP A 118 3.26 -4.82 -4.88
CA TRP A 118 2.11 -5.59 -5.39
C TRP A 118 2.28 -7.13 -5.39
N ASN A 119 3.22 -7.67 -4.61
CA ASN A 119 3.49 -9.11 -4.52
C ASN A 119 2.29 -9.92 -3.97
N GLY A 120 1.49 -9.32 -3.09
CA GLY A 120 0.29 -9.89 -2.50
C GLY A 120 -0.99 -9.67 -3.31
N PHE A 121 -0.94 -9.02 -4.49
CA PHE A 121 -2.13 -8.53 -5.22
C PHE A 121 -3.27 -9.56 -5.34
N GLY A 122 -2.96 -10.85 -5.54
CA GLY A 122 -3.96 -11.93 -5.60
C GLY A 122 -4.83 -12.11 -4.34
N SER A 123 -4.40 -11.59 -3.18
CA SER A 123 -5.18 -11.58 -1.93
C SER A 123 -5.98 -10.29 -1.71
N MET A 124 -5.69 -9.22 -2.46
CA MET A 124 -6.18 -7.85 -2.21
C MET A 124 -7.70 -7.77 -2.19
N GLY A 125 -8.37 -8.32 -3.20
CA GLY A 125 -9.83 -8.25 -3.29
C GLY A 125 -10.51 -8.86 -2.06
N ARG A 126 -10.09 -10.08 -1.68
CA ARG A 126 -10.59 -10.78 -0.48
C ARG A 126 -10.35 -9.97 0.79
N LEU A 127 -9.15 -9.41 0.96
CA LEU A 127 -8.78 -8.66 2.17
C LEU A 127 -9.61 -7.38 2.30
N LEU A 128 -9.72 -6.59 1.23
CA LEU A 128 -10.58 -5.41 1.18
C LEU A 128 -12.06 -5.75 1.41
N ASP A 129 -12.55 -6.84 0.81
CA ASP A 129 -13.93 -7.32 1.01
C ASP A 129 -14.20 -7.83 2.45
N SER A 130 -13.14 -8.22 3.20
CA SER A 130 -13.22 -8.54 4.64
C SER A 130 -13.00 -7.35 5.57
N GLY A 131 -12.81 -6.12 5.05
CA GLY A 131 -12.61 -4.92 5.87
C GLY A 131 -11.15 -4.66 6.28
N VAL A 132 -10.17 -5.34 5.68
CA VAL A 132 -8.73 -5.11 5.94
C VAL A 132 -8.24 -3.94 5.09
N THR A 133 -7.64 -2.94 5.73
CA THR A 133 -6.96 -1.82 5.06
C THR A 133 -5.66 -2.28 4.39
N TRP A 134 -5.41 -1.87 3.15
CA TRP A 134 -4.20 -2.21 2.42
C TRP A 134 -3.26 -1.00 2.31
N LEU A 135 -2.01 -1.14 2.72
CA LEU A 135 -0.95 -0.15 2.48
C LEU A 135 0.06 -0.71 1.48
N GLU A 136 0.05 -0.18 0.26
CA GLU A 136 0.94 -0.59 -0.82
C GLU A 136 2.16 0.32 -0.91
N VAL A 137 3.38 -0.20 -0.83
CA VAL A 137 4.62 0.56 -1.12
C VAL A 137 5.06 0.34 -2.56
N LEU A 138 4.80 1.32 -3.42
CA LEU A 138 4.82 1.17 -4.88
C LEU A 138 6.18 0.83 -5.48
N ARG A 139 7.26 1.44 -4.96
CA ARG A 139 8.65 1.16 -5.36
C ARG A 139 9.61 1.32 -4.16
N PRO A 140 9.93 0.22 -3.44
CA PRO A 140 10.95 0.22 -2.40
C PRO A 140 12.30 0.78 -2.88
N HIS A 141 12.84 1.80 -2.18
CA HIS A 141 14.12 2.44 -2.50
C HIS A 141 15.03 2.46 -1.26
N ARG A 142 16.35 2.50 -1.47
CA ARG A 142 17.35 2.53 -0.38
C ARG A 142 17.57 3.90 0.28
N THR A 143 17.07 4.99 -0.29
CA THR A 143 17.56 6.37 0.01
C THR A 143 16.59 7.50 -0.35
N LYS A 144 15.69 7.31 -1.32
CA LYS A 144 14.68 8.30 -1.69
C LYS A 144 13.39 8.05 -0.91
N PRO A 145 12.60 9.08 -0.54
CA PRO A 145 11.25 8.85 -0.02
C PRO A 145 10.42 8.07 -1.05
N MET A 146 9.49 7.26 -0.57
CA MET A 146 8.77 6.26 -1.36
C MET A 146 7.30 6.64 -1.47
N ASP A 147 6.71 6.44 -2.63
CA ASP A 147 5.27 6.61 -2.82
C ASP A 147 4.52 5.35 -2.41
N ALA A 148 3.38 5.52 -1.76
CA ALA A 148 2.53 4.46 -1.29
C ALA A 148 1.05 4.79 -1.50
N LEU A 149 0.19 3.79 -1.48
CA LEU A 149 -1.26 3.94 -1.49
C LEU A 149 -1.84 3.30 -0.24
N LEU A 150 -2.54 4.10 0.57
CA LEU A 150 -3.41 3.58 1.63
C LEU A 150 -4.80 3.39 1.02
N ILE A 151 -5.31 2.16 1.08
CA ILE A 151 -6.56 1.75 0.46
C ILE A 151 -7.45 1.19 1.57
N GLU A 152 -8.53 1.90 1.88
CA GLU A 152 -9.36 1.63 3.05
C GLU A 152 -10.76 1.18 2.59
N PRO A 153 -11.26 0.02 3.06
CA PRO A 153 -12.63 -0.41 2.81
C PRO A 153 -13.66 0.60 3.34
N THR A 154 -14.59 1.02 2.50
CA THR A 154 -15.68 1.89 2.90
C THR A 154 -16.77 1.06 3.60
N PRO A 155 -17.26 1.47 4.79
CA PRO A 155 -18.36 0.78 5.45
C PRO A 155 -19.60 0.69 4.55
N ARG A 156 -20.22 -0.49 4.51
CA ARG A 156 -21.48 -0.69 3.79
C ARG A 156 -22.62 -0.08 4.61
N THR A 157 -23.05 1.12 4.24
CA THR A 157 -24.37 1.68 4.57
C THR A 157 -25.49 0.86 3.93
#